data_AF-A0A7C2U020-F1
#
_entry.id   AF-A0A7C2U020-F1
#
_cell.length_a   1.000
_cell.length_b   1.000
_cell.length_c   1.000
_cell.angle_alpha   90.00
_cell.angle_beta   90.00
_cell.angle_gamma   90.00
#
_symmetry.space_group_name_H-M   'P 1'
#
loop_
_entity.id
_entity.type
_entity.pdbx_description
1 polymer ?
#
loop_
_entity_poly.entity_id
_entity_poly.type
_entity_poly.pdbx_seq_one_letter_code
_entity_poly.pdbx_strand_id
1 'polypeptide(L)' 'MPSPCLYCRQPLQFVRGRGYVHPGGTYVQFCPACHQEFTCHPPALRCPYCGAEGVRDRHVARPDLEREVRP' A
#
# COMPACT_ATOMS: atom_id res chain seq x y z
N MET A 1 -6.22 17.94 1.55
CA MET A 1 -6.59 16.76 0.71
C MET A 1 -5.69 15.60 1.11
N PRO A 2 -6.14 14.34 1.08
CA PRO A 2 -5.25 13.22 1.38
C PRO A 2 -4.08 13.19 0.39
N SER A 3 -2.85 13.13 0.92
CA SER A 3 -1.63 12.98 0.12
C SER A 3 -1.72 11.72 -0.75
N PRO A 4 -1.62 11.81 -2.09
CA PRO A 4 -1.59 10.62 -2.92
C PRO A 4 -0.27 9.87 -2.76
N CYS A 5 -0.28 8.56 -2.97
CA CYS A 5 0.93 7.77 -3.03
C CYS A 5 1.77 8.15 -4.26
N LEU A 6 3.06 8.36 -4.07
CA LEU A 6 4.00 8.69 -5.14
C LEU A 6 4.03 7.61 -6.24
N TYR A 7 3.85 6.34 -5.86
CA TYR A 7 3.95 5.20 -6.77
C TYR A 7 2.67 4.92 -7.57
N CYS A 8 1.52 4.82 -6.89
CA CYS A 8 0.26 4.40 -7.54
C CYS A 8 -0.78 5.50 -7.62
N ARG A 9 -0.49 6.71 -7.11
CA ARG A 9 -1.38 7.88 -7.08
C ARG A 9 -2.71 7.69 -6.33
N GLN A 10 -2.92 6.52 -5.71
CA GLN A 10 -4.05 6.26 -4.82
C GLN A 10 -3.96 7.13 -3.56
N PRO A 11 -5.09 7.56 -2.99
CA PRO A 11 -5.10 8.37 -1.77
C PRO A 11 -4.52 7.59 -0.59
N LEU A 12 -3.69 8.27 0.22
CA LEU A 12 -3.21 7.75 1.49
C LEU A 12 -4.02 8.31 2.65
N GLN A 13 -4.10 7.54 3.73
CA GLN A 13 -4.67 7.96 5.00
C GLN A 13 -3.56 8.06 6.04
N PHE A 14 -3.52 9.15 6.79
CA PHE A 14 -2.61 9.23 7.94
C PHE A 14 -3.24 8.53 9.14
N VAL A 15 -2.54 7.55 9.69
CA VAL A 15 -2.96 6.82 10.88
C VAL A 15 -1.92 7.01 11.98
N ARG A 16 -2.35 7.57 13.12
CA ARG A 16 -1.47 7.80 14.28
C ARG A 16 -0.77 6.49 14.67
N GLY A 17 0.56 6.55 14.82
CA GLY A 17 1.40 5.40 15.14
C GLY A 17 1.80 4.50 13.95
N ARG A 18 1.19 4.68 12.77
CA ARG A 18 1.53 3.94 11.53
C ARG A 18 2.03 4.82 10.39
N GLY A 19 1.79 6.13 10.46
CA GLY A 19 2.11 7.06 9.38
C GLY A 19 1.08 6.99 8.26
N TYR A 20 1.50 7.27 7.03
CA TYR A 20 0.63 7.17 5.86
C TYR A 20 0.43 5.71 5.43
N VAL A 21 -0.82 5.33 5.17
CA VAL A 21 -1.20 3.97 4.76
C VAL A 21 -2.13 3.98 3.55
N HIS A 22 -2.09 2.91 2.77
CA HIS A 22 -3.15 2.59 1.82
C HIS A 22 -4.40 2.08 2.57
N PRO A 23 -5.58 2.08 1.92
CA PRO A 23 -6.76 1.39 2.47
C PRO A 23 -6.40 -0.06 2.77
N GLY A 24 -6.31 -0.46 4.04
CA GLY A 24 -5.97 -1.82 4.46
C GLY A 24 -4.54 -2.04 4.96
N GLY A 25 -3.55 -1.19 4.66
CA GLY A 25 -2.19 -1.38 5.16
C GLY A 25 -1.11 -0.45 4.61
N THR A 26 0.08 -0.47 5.20
CA THR A 26 1.23 0.37 4.79
C THR A 26 1.83 -0.08 3.47
N TYR A 27 1.73 -1.36 3.12
CA TYR A 27 2.31 -1.93 1.90
C TYR A 27 1.19 -2.37 0.96
N VAL A 28 1.39 -2.11 -0.33
CA VAL A 28 0.68 -2.82 -1.40
C VAL A 28 1.48 -4.06 -1.72
N GLN A 29 0.86 -5.21 -1.58
CA GLN A 29 1.43 -6.51 -1.85
C GLN A 29 0.87 -7.10 -3.15
N PHE A 30 1.66 -7.96 -3.79
CA PHE A 30 1.35 -8.63 -5.04
C PHE A 30 1.62 -10.12 -4.93
N CYS A 31 0.71 -10.94 -5.45
CA CYS A 31 0.90 -12.39 -5.54
C CYS A 31 1.43 -12.79 -6.92
N PRO A 32 2.62 -13.40 -7.04
CA PRO A 32 3.14 -13.86 -8.33
C PRO A 32 2.38 -15.08 -8.91
N ALA A 33 1.57 -15.77 -8.11
CA ALA A 33 0.82 -16.95 -8.57
C ALA A 33 -0.51 -16.58 -9.24
N CYS A 34 -1.31 -15.70 -8.63
CA CYS A 34 -2.61 -15.28 -9.17
C CYS A 34 -2.64 -13.85 -9.70
N HIS A 35 -1.51 -13.14 -9.65
CA HIS A 35 -1.32 -11.77 -10.12
C HIS A 35 -2.23 -10.72 -9.46
N GLN A 36 -2.83 -11.04 -8.31
CA GLN A 36 -3.65 -10.10 -7.55
C GLN A 36 -2.79 -9.16 -6.71
N GLU A 37 -3.20 -7.90 -6.67
CA GLU A 37 -2.67 -6.89 -5.78
C GLU A 37 -3.64 -6.60 -4.65
N PHE A 38 -3.11 -6.41 -3.46
CA PHE A 38 -3.91 -6.14 -2.27
C PHE A 38 -3.11 -5.43 -1.20
N THR A 39 -3.84 -4.93 -0.23
CA THR A 39 -3.33 -4.24 0.95
C THR A 39 -3.88 -4.95 2.17
N CYS A 40 -3.04 -5.19 3.16
CA CYS A 40 -3.47 -5.78 4.42
C CYS A 40 -2.55 -5.35 5.57
N HIS A 41 -3.08 -5.47 6.78
CA HIS A 41 -2.35 -5.16 8.00
C HIS A 41 -2.68 -6.20 9.08
N PRO A 42 -1.69 -6.95 9.59
CA PRO A 42 -0.26 -6.93 9.16
C PRO A 42 -0.09 -7.40 7.71
N PRO A 43 1.06 -7.10 7.06
CA PRO A 43 1.38 -7.64 5.74
C PRO A 43 1.23 -9.16 5.71
N ALA A 44 0.59 -9.67 4.67
CA ALA A 44 0.30 -11.09 4.56
C ALA A 44 1.53 -11.85 4.08
N LEU A 45 1.71 -13.04 4.64
CA LEU A 45 2.71 -14.02 4.20
C LEU A 45 2.17 -14.95 3.10
N ARG A 46 0.84 -14.98 2.93
CA ARG A 46 0.12 -15.78 1.93
C ARG A 46 -0.93 -14.95 1.21
N CYS A 47 -1.17 -15.26 -0.05
CA CYS A 47 -2.16 -14.54 -0.84
C CYS A 47 -3.58 -14.79 -0.30
N PRO A 48 -4.36 -13.75 0.02
CA PRO A 48 -5.72 -13.90 0.54
C PRO A 48 -6.72 -14.42 -0.51
N TYR A 49 -6.35 -14.39 -1.80
CA TYR A 49 -7.22 -14.84 -2.90
C TYR A 49 -6.98 -16.28 -3.32
N CYS A 50 -5.72 -16.74 -3.35
CA CYS A 50 -5.38 -18.08 -3.86
C CYS A 50 -4.61 -18.96 -2.85
N GLY A 51 -4.24 -18.43 -1.69
CA GLY A 51 -3.49 -19.16 -0.66
C GLY A 51 -2.00 -19.38 -0.94
N ALA A 52 -1.49 -18.97 -2.10
CA ALA A 52 -0.08 -19.13 -2.46
C ALA A 52 0.86 -18.39 -1.50
N GLU A 53 2.02 -18.99 -1.25
CA GLU A 53 3.14 -18.39 -0.53
C GLU A 53 3.96 -17.46 -1.45
N GLY A 54 4.93 -16.75 -0.87
CA GLY A 54 5.85 -15.91 -1.64
C GLY A 54 5.22 -14.62 -2.16
N VAL A 55 4.22 -14.08 -1.43
CA VAL A 55 3.70 -12.72 -1.65
C VAL A 55 4.85 -11.72 -1.55
N ARG A 56 4.88 -10.73 -2.44
CA ARG A 56 5.93 -9.70 -2.47
C ARG A 56 5.34 -8.33 -2.25
N ASP A 57 6.14 -7.43 -1.69
CA ASP A 57 5.78 -6.01 -1.64
C ASP A 57 5.95 -5.41 -3.04
N ARG A 58 4.86 -4.82 -3.56
CA ARG A 58 4.92 -4.03 -4.80
C ARG A 58 5.50 -2.65 -4.50
N HIS A 59 4.96 -1.99 -3.47
CA HIS A 59 5.50 -0.74 -2.94
C HIS A 59 5.00 -0.44 -1.52
N VAL A 60 5.73 0.42 -0.83
CA VAL A 60 5.33 1.03 0.45
C VAL A 60 4.56 2.32 0.20
N ALA A 61 3.56 2.60 1.05
CA ALA A 61 2.87 3.88 1.10
C ALA A 61 3.89 5.02 1.25
N ARG A 62 3.96 5.88 0.24
CA ARG A 62 4.86 7.02 0.21
C ARG A 62 4.07 8.26 -0.21
N PRO A 63 3.82 9.22 0.69
CA PRO A 63 3.11 10.45 0.32
C PRO A 63 3.94 11.26 -0.69
N ASP A 64 3.26 11.81 -1.69
CA ASP A 64 3.82 12.81 -2.60
C ASP A 64 3.74 14.20 -1.98
N LEU A 65 4.75 14.54 -1.18
CA LEU A 65 4.83 15.80 -0.44
C LEU A 65 5.08 17.01 -1.36
N GLU A 66 5.63 16.81 -2.57
CA GLU A 66 5.86 17.92 -3.51
C GLU A 66 4.55 18.53 -4.01
N ARG A 67 3.46 17.74 -4.06
CA ARG A 67 2.12 18.24 -4.36
C ARG A 67 1.47 19.01 -3.20
N GLU A 68 1.93 18.81 -1.96
CA GLU A 68 1.42 19.54 -0.79
C GLU A 68 2.08 20.91 -0.62
N VAL A 69 3.25 21.14 -1.23
CA VAL A 69 4.04 22.36 -1.07
C VAL A 69 3.71 23.44 -2.12
N ARG A 70 2.83 23.17 -3.09
CA ARG A 70 2.41 24.20 -4.06
C ARG A 70 1.35 25.14 -3.42
N PRO A 71 1.66 26.45 -3.28
CA PRO A 71 0.73 27.43 -2.72
C PRO A 71 -0.48 27.69 -3.62
#